data_AF-W0EE84-F1
#
_entry.id   AF-W0EE84-F1
#
_cell.length_a   1.000
_cell.length_b   1.000
_cell.length_c   1.000
_cell.angle_alpha   90.00
_cell.angle_beta   90.00
_cell.angle_gamma   90.00
#
_symmetry.space_group_name_H-M   'P 1'
#
loop_
_entity.id
_entity.type
_entity.pdbx_description
1 polymer ?
#
loop_
_entity_poly.entity_id
_entity_poly.type
_entity_poly.pdbx_seq_one_letter_code
_entity_poly.pdbx_strand_id
1 'polypeptide(L)'
;MTNALAVIFVFGLLVMIHEFGHYIVARLNGIKVLEFAFGFGPKIVGYKGKETEYNLRVIPLGGFVRLYGMDPEVNENGEQELAPSHDPRSFTNKKVWQRMAVIAAGAIMNFVLAIFLFVLVFAYYGIPTAANGNAIGSIVEGKSAAQAGIQAGAKILAIDGIATPEWDDCVNAIHSKPNQKVTLTLEQAGKQETVTLQTEKDEQTGFGMVGIAPQVIYEKTSLVDSVKYGWQQTVDLTKLIVVSLTQMITGKTSAELGGPVAIAQVIGEGAKQGFANLLSLTGMLSVQLGLLNLFPIPALDGSRLVFLLIEGLRGKPINPERENFIHFIGFVLLFALMIAVTYQDILKLFVGKG
;
A
#
# COMPACT_ATOMS: atom_id res chain seq x y z
N MET A 1 -24.83 -4.66 3.28
CA MET A 1 -24.65 -4.95 1.84
C MET A 1 -23.57 -4.08 1.21
N THR A 2 -23.55 -2.76 1.47
CA THR A 2 -22.54 -1.81 0.97
C THR A 2 -21.09 -2.21 1.29
N ASN A 3 -20.82 -2.68 2.52
CA ASN A 3 -19.45 -3.06 2.91
C ASN A 3 -18.90 -4.25 2.11
N ALA A 4 -19.70 -5.29 1.86
CA ALA A 4 -19.24 -6.48 1.14
C ALA A 4 -18.95 -6.16 -0.34
N LEU A 5 -19.78 -5.33 -0.97
CA LEU A 5 -19.56 -4.85 -2.33
C LEU A 5 -18.29 -4.00 -2.43
N ALA A 6 -18.04 -3.12 -1.44
CA ALA A 6 -16.81 -2.33 -1.39
C ALA A 6 -15.57 -3.22 -1.26
N VAL A 7 -15.61 -4.23 -0.38
CA VAL A 7 -14.51 -5.20 -0.21
C VAL A 7 -14.23 -5.96 -1.51
N ILE A 8 -15.27 -6.48 -2.17
CA ILE A 8 -15.14 -7.17 -3.47
C ILE A 8 -14.59 -6.22 -4.54
N PHE A 9 -15.06 -4.98 -4.59
CA PHE A 9 -14.57 -3.97 -5.52
C PHE A 9 -13.08 -3.68 -5.30
N VAL A 10 -12.67 -3.40 -4.06
CA VAL A 10 -11.28 -3.05 -3.73
C VAL A 10 -10.36 -4.23 -4.03
N PHE A 11 -10.57 -5.39 -3.42
CA PHE A 11 -9.69 -6.55 -3.65
C PHE A 11 -9.73 -7.02 -5.11
N GLY A 12 -10.90 -6.99 -5.73
CA GLY A 12 -11.06 -7.34 -7.13
C GLY A 12 -10.25 -6.44 -8.05
N LEU A 13 -10.32 -5.12 -7.86
CA LEU A 13 -9.55 -4.17 -8.64
C LEU A 13 -8.04 -4.34 -8.43
N LEU A 14 -7.60 -4.45 -7.16
CA LEU A 14 -6.19 -4.57 -6.81
C LEU A 14 -5.54 -5.81 -7.44
N VAL A 15 -6.20 -6.96 -7.32
CA VAL A 15 -5.68 -8.23 -7.87
C VAL A 15 -5.81 -8.26 -9.39
N MET A 16 -6.92 -7.80 -9.96
CA MET A 16 -7.06 -7.78 -11.42
C MET A 16 -5.96 -6.96 -12.09
N ILE A 17 -5.63 -5.79 -11.56
CA ILE A 17 -4.57 -4.95 -12.11
C ILE A 17 -3.18 -5.57 -11.91
N HIS A 18 -2.96 -6.25 -10.79
CA HIS A 18 -1.75 -7.03 -10.55
C HIS A 18 -1.57 -8.13 -11.60
N GLU A 19 -2.57 -9.01 -11.75
CA GLU A 19 -2.56 -10.09 -12.74
C GLU A 19 -2.41 -9.53 -14.17
N PHE A 20 -3.07 -8.40 -14.46
CA PHE A 20 -2.97 -7.73 -15.75
C PHE A 20 -1.53 -7.27 -16.07
N GLY A 21 -0.75 -6.91 -15.05
CA GLY A 21 0.69 -6.60 -15.20
C GLY A 21 1.48 -7.78 -15.73
N HIS A 22 1.37 -8.94 -15.08
CA HIS A 22 2.01 -10.18 -15.57
C HIS A 22 1.55 -10.51 -16.98
N TYR A 23 0.24 -10.42 -17.23
CA TYR A 23 -0.36 -10.72 -18.53
C TYR A 23 0.22 -9.87 -19.65
N ILE A 24 0.19 -8.53 -19.53
CA ILE A 24 0.67 -7.65 -20.60
C ILE A 24 2.15 -7.90 -20.86
N VAL A 25 2.98 -7.92 -19.81
CA VAL A 25 4.43 -8.02 -20.00
C VAL A 25 4.82 -9.40 -20.52
N ALA A 26 4.09 -10.46 -20.16
CA ALA A 26 4.28 -11.79 -20.75
C ALA A 26 3.98 -11.77 -22.26
N ARG A 27 2.83 -11.20 -22.66
CA ARG A 27 2.43 -11.10 -24.08
C ARG A 27 3.42 -10.26 -24.88
N LEU A 28 3.89 -9.14 -24.34
CA LEU A 28 4.90 -8.27 -24.98
C LEU A 28 6.25 -8.98 -25.17
N ASN A 29 6.61 -9.91 -24.27
CA ASN A 29 7.80 -10.75 -24.40
C ASN A 29 7.59 -12.01 -25.27
N GLY A 30 6.41 -12.15 -25.89
CA GLY A 30 6.05 -13.30 -26.71
C GLY A 30 5.98 -14.60 -25.90
N ILE A 31 5.57 -14.53 -24.64
CA ILE A 31 5.25 -15.69 -23.79
C ILE A 31 3.78 -16.03 -24.00
N LYS A 32 3.48 -17.32 -24.20
CA LYS A 32 2.10 -17.77 -24.30
C LYS A 32 1.45 -17.72 -22.92
N VAL A 33 0.28 -17.10 -22.83
CA VAL A 33 -0.54 -17.10 -21.60
C VAL A 33 -1.71 -18.05 -21.81
N LEU A 34 -1.79 -19.09 -20.99
CA LEU A 34 -2.79 -20.15 -21.10
C LEU A 34 -4.14 -19.69 -20.52
N GLU A 35 -4.09 -19.06 -19.35
CA GLU A 35 -5.28 -18.70 -18.60
C GLU A 35 -5.07 -17.35 -17.90
N PHE A 36 -6.09 -16.50 -17.95
CA PHE A 36 -6.23 -15.30 -17.14
C PHE A 36 -7.53 -15.45 -16.35
N ALA A 37 -7.43 -15.68 -15.05
CA ALA A 37 -8.58 -15.96 -14.20
C ALA A 37 -8.79 -14.86 -13.16
N PHE A 38 -10.04 -14.44 -13.00
CA PHE A 38 -10.48 -13.66 -11.86
C PHE A 38 -11.16 -14.58 -10.84
N GLY A 39 -10.63 -14.58 -9.63
CA GLY A 39 -11.08 -15.38 -8.51
C GLY A 39 -10.47 -16.79 -8.43
N PHE A 40 -10.90 -17.55 -7.42
CA PHE A 40 -10.49 -18.92 -7.16
C PHE A 40 -11.66 -19.91 -7.16
N GLY A 41 -11.33 -21.21 -7.19
CA GLY A 41 -12.30 -22.30 -7.16
C GLY A 41 -12.88 -22.65 -8.54
N PRO A 42 -14.02 -23.34 -8.61
CA PRO A 42 -14.63 -23.76 -9.87
C PRO A 42 -14.93 -22.58 -10.81
N LYS A 43 -14.81 -22.83 -12.12
CA LYS A 43 -15.16 -21.87 -13.17
C LYS A 43 -16.66 -21.67 -13.20
N ILE A 44 -17.11 -20.41 -13.11
CA ILE A 44 -18.52 -20.03 -13.32
C ILE A 44 -18.76 -19.83 -14.81
N VAL A 45 -17.98 -18.93 -15.41
CA VAL A 45 -18.09 -18.56 -16.82
C VAL A 45 -16.69 -18.28 -17.34
N GLY A 46 -16.49 -18.49 -18.64
CA GLY A 46 -15.26 -18.05 -19.26
C GLY A 46 -15.36 -17.99 -20.76
N TYR A 47 -14.46 -17.22 -21.33
CA TYR A 47 -14.36 -16.95 -22.75
C TYR A 47 -13.02 -17.47 -23.25
N LYS A 48 -13.06 -18.35 -24.25
CA LYS A 48 -11.85 -18.84 -24.92
C LYS A 48 -11.45 -17.84 -26.00
N GLY A 49 -10.40 -17.07 -25.72
CA GLY A 49 -9.77 -16.21 -26.71
C GLY A 49 -8.96 -17.03 -27.72
N LYS A 50 -8.14 -16.33 -28.52
CA LYS A 50 -7.29 -16.99 -29.52
C LYS A 50 -6.28 -17.95 -28.89
N GLU A 51 -5.63 -17.52 -27.81
CA GLU A 51 -4.56 -18.28 -27.14
C GLU A 51 -4.73 -18.36 -25.62
N THR A 52 -5.55 -17.47 -25.05
CA THR A 52 -5.73 -17.31 -23.61
C THR A 52 -7.19 -17.55 -23.26
N GLU A 53 -7.43 -18.36 -22.23
CA GLU A 53 -8.75 -18.54 -21.64
C GLU A 53 -8.98 -17.52 -20.54
N TYR A 54 -10.06 -16.74 -20.65
CA TYR A 54 -10.45 -15.74 -19.66
C TYR A 54 -11.55 -16.33 -18.79
N ASN A 55 -11.30 -16.51 -17.50
CA ASN A 55 -12.20 -17.23 -16.61
C ASN A 55 -12.64 -16.37 -15.42
N LEU A 56 -13.92 -16.45 -15.08
CA LEU A 56 -14.48 -15.93 -13.84
C LEU A 56 -14.82 -17.12 -12.93
N ARG A 57 -14.31 -17.10 -11.70
CA ARG A 57 -14.43 -18.19 -10.73
C ARG A 57 -15.24 -17.77 -9.51
N VAL A 58 -15.68 -18.76 -8.72
CA VAL A 58 -16.66 -18.59 -7.62
C VAL A 58 -16.22 -17.61 -6.54
N ILE A 59 -14.94 -17.61 -6.17
CA ILE A 59 -14.43 -16.77 -5.08
C ILE A 59 -13.80 -15.52 -5.68
N PRO A 60 -14.44 -14.33 -5.64
CA PRO A 60 -13.95 -13.12 -6.31
C PRO A 60 -12.85 -12.37 -5.52
N LEU A 61 -12.09 -13.10 -4.71
CA LEU A 61 -11.04 -12.57 -3.83
C LEU A 61 -9.68 -13.07 -4.29
N GLY A 62 -9.30 -12.71 -5.51
CA GLY A 62 -8.03 -13.10 -6.10
C GLY A 62 -8.08 -13.22 -7.61
N GLY A 63 -7.05 -13.83 -8.16
CA GLY A 63 -6.87 -14.08 -9.58
C GLY A 63 -5.55 -14.78 -9.80
N PHE A 64 -5.32 -15.22 -11.04
CA PHE A 64 -4.02 -15.74 -11.43
C PHE A 64 -3.84 -15.65 -12.95
N VAL A 65 -2.58 -15.52 -13.38
CA VAL A 65 -2.16 -15.70 -14.77
C VAL A 65 -1.33 -16.98 -14.91
N ARG A 66 -1.82 -17.94 -15.69
CA ARG A 66 -1.05 -19.15 -16.02
C ARG A 66 -0.18 -18.89 -17.24
N LEU A 67 1.12 -18.79 -16.99
CA LEU A 67 2.14 -18.65 -18.02
C LEU A 67 2.57 -20.02 -18.53
N TYR A 68 2.69 -20.14 -19.85
CA TYR A 68 3.13 -21.38 -20.48
C TYR A 68 4.57 -21.72 -20.07
N GLY A 69 4.78 -22.94 -19.59
CA GLY A 69 6.09 -23.44 -19.18
C GLY A 69 6.64 -22.89 -17.86
N MET A 70 5.81 -22.22 -17.05
CA MET A 70 6.15 -21.84 -15.68
C MET A 70 5.87 -22.96 -14.68
N ASP A 71 4.67 -23.54 -14.74
CA ASP A 71 4.25 -24.68 -13.94
C ASP A 71 4.01 -25.90 -14.86
N PRO A 72 4.11 -27.14 -14.35
CA PRO A 72 3.73 -28.32 -15.10
C PRO A 72 2.25 -28.25 -15.52
N GLU A 73 1.96 -28.56 -16.77
CA GLU A 73 0.58 -28.80 -17.20
C GLU A 73 0.14 -30.17 -16.71
N VAL A 74 -1.17 -30.37 -16.51
CA VAL A 74 -1.71 -31.69 -16.17
C VAL A 74 -2.53 -32.13 -17.37
N ASN A 75 -2.12 -33.24 -18.00
CA ASN A 75 -2.81 -33.79 -19.16
C ASN A 75 -4.13 -34.48 -18.75
N GLU A 76 -4.92 -34.92 -19.73
CA GLU A 76 -6.21 -35.59 -19.49
C GLU A 76 -6.10 -36.87 -18.64
N ASN A 77 -4.90 -37.45 -18.57
CA ASN A 77 -4.59 -38.65 -17.79
C ASN A 77 -4.11 -38.34 -16.36
N GLY A 78 -4.02 -37.06 -15.99
CA GLY A 78 -3.55 -36.62 -14.66
C GLY A 78 -2.02 -36.58 -14.52
N GLU A 79 -1.28 -36.74 -15.61
CA GLU A 79 0.18 -36.72 -15.61
C GLU A 79 0.70 -35.28 -15.78
N GLN A 80 1.80 -34.97 -15.08
CA GLN A 80 2.46 -33.68 -15.21
C GLN A 80 3.26 -33.62 -16.52
N GLU A 81 2.83 -32.76 -17.44
CA GLU A 81 3.49 -32.48 -18.70
C GLU A 81 4.24 -31.15 -18.61
N LEU A 82 5.56 -31.21 -18.77
CA LEU A 82 6.38 -30.01 -18.87
C LEU A 82 6.29 -29.45 -20.28
N ALA A 83 6.26 -28.12 -20.40
CA ALA A 83 6.32 -27.48 -21.71
C ALA A 83 7.55 -27.98 -22.50
N PRO A 84 7.44 -28.21 -23.82
CA PRO A 84 8.56 -28.65 -24.64
C PRO A 84 9.74 -27.71 -24.45
N SER A 85 10.90 -28.29 -24.14
CA SER A 85 12.12 -27.57 -23.79
C SER A 85 12.61 -26.58 -24.86
N HIS A 86 12.08 -26.67 -26.08
CA HIS A 86 12.50 -25.85 -27.22
C HIS A 86 11.42 -24.85 -27.71
N ASP A 87 10.21 -24.79 -27.11
CA ASP A 87 9.22 -23.78 -27.55
C ASP A 87 9.68 -22.38 -27.10
N PRO A 88 9.96 -21.45 -28.04
CA PRO A 88 10.44 -20.11 -27.70
C PRO A 88 9.40 -19.26 -26.97
N ARG A 89 8.13 -19.69 -26.90
CA ARG A 89 7.04 -19.04 -26.17
C ARG A 89 6.89 -19.52 -24.73
N SER A 90 7.68 -20.51 -24.31
CA SER A 90 7.75 -20.96 -22.92
C SER A 90 8.42 -19.89 -22.04
N PHE A 91 7.89 -19.66 -20.84
CA PHE A 91 8.43 -18.74 -19.84
C PHE A 91 9.89 -19.11 -19.50
N THR A 92 10.14 -20.38 -19.20
CA THR A 92 11.48 -20.90 -18.82
C THR A 92 12.54 -20.73 -19.90
N ASN A 93 12.12 -20.67 -21.17
CA ASN A 93 13.02 -20.48 -22.31
C ASN A 93 13.36 -19.01 -22.60
N LYS A 94 12.70 -18.05 -21.92
CA LYS A 94 13.03 -16.63 -22.07
C LYS A 94 14.27 -16.25 -21.27
N LYS A 95 14.92 -15.17 -21.70
CA LYS A 95 16.06 -14.59 -20.98
C LYS A 95 15.63 -14.24 -19.55
N VAL A 96 16.54 -14.39 -18.59
CA VAL A 96 16.29 -14.16 -17.16
C VAL A 96 15.65 -12.78 -16.94
N TRP A 97 16.16 -11.72 -17.58
CA TRP A 97 15.60 -10.37 -17.44
C TRP A 97 14.16 -10.25 -17.96
N GLN A 98 13.78 -11.01 -18.99
CA GLN A 98 12.40 -11.02 -19.51
C GLN A 98 11.46 -11.68 -18.51
N ARG A 99 11.89 -12.82 -17.93
CA ARG A 99 11.16 -13.48 -16.85
C ARG A 99 11.02 -12.56 -15.64
N MET A 100 12.10 -11.91 -15.22
CA MET A 100 12.08 -10.94 -14.13
C MET A 100 11.12 -9.78 -14.41
N ALA A 101 11.13 -9.24 -15.63
CA ALA A 101 10.22 -8.16 -16.02
C ALA A 101 8.76 -8.60 -15.90
N VAL A 102 8.43 -9.83 -16.31
CA VAL A 102 7.07 -10.38 -16.18
C VAL A 102 6.67 -10.53 -14.72
N ILE A 103 7.52 -11.08 -13.86
CA ILE A 103 7.24 -11.24 -12.43
C ILE A 103 7.13 -9.88 -11.72
N ALA A 104 8.02 -8.94 -12.02
CA ALA A 104 7.95 -7.60 -11.41
C ALA A 104 6.73 -6.79 -11.89
N ALA A 105 6.20 -7.08 -13.08
CA ALA A 105 5.13 -6.30 -13.70
C ALA A 105 3.85 -6.28 -12.87
N GLY A 106 3.52 -7.38 -12.17
CA GLY A 106 2.33 -7.43 -11.33
C GLY A 106 2.39 -6.38 -10.21
N ALA A 107 3.44 -6.44 -9.40
CA ALA A 107 3.68 -5.46 -8.35
C ALA A 107 3.79 -4.01 -8.87
N ILE A 108 4.50 -3.79 -9.99
CA ILE A 108 4.63 -2.47 -10.61
C ILE A 108 3.26 -1.89 -11.01
N MET A 109 2.37 -2.71 -11.56
CA MET A 109 1.02 -2.27 -11.92
C MET A 109 0.18 -1.83 -10.72
N ASN A 110 0.43 -2.37 -9.52
CA ASN A 110 -0.21 -1.85 -8.31
C ASN A 110 0.28 -0.44 -7.94
N PHE A 111 1.57 -0.12 -8.15
CA PHE A 111 2.05 1.26 -7.97
C PHE A 111 1.46 2.20 -9.02
N VAL A 112 1.36 1.76 -10.28
CA VAL A 112 0.70 2.52 -11.35
C VAL A 112 -0.77 2.79 -11.01
N LEU A 113 -1.49 1.78 -10.51
CA LEU A 113 -2.86 1.94 -10.04
C LEU A 113 -2.95 2.94 -8.89
N ALA A 114 -2.05 2.85 -7.90
CA ALA A 114 -2.05 3.77 -6.76
C ALA A 114 -1.91 5.22 -7.21
N ILE A 115 -0.92 5.49 -8.08
CA ILE A 115 -0.71 6.83 -8.65
C ILE A 115 -1.97 7.28 -9.36
N PHE A 116 -2.53 6.45 -10.25
CA PHE A 116 -3.76 6.79 -10.99
C PHE A 116 -4.94 7.14 -10.06
N LEU A 117 -5.15 6.36 -9.01
CA LEU A 117 -6.22 6.58 -8.04
C LEU A 117 -6.02 7.87 -7.23
N PHE A 118 -4.80 8.14 -6.76
CA PHE A 118 -4.50 9.39 -6.07
C PHE A 118 -4.67 10.61 -7.00
N VAL A 119 -4.23 10.51 -8.25
CA VAL A 119 -4.44 11.57 -9.25
C VAL A 119 -5.93 11.85 -9.44
N LEU A 120 -6.76 10.81 -9.57
CA LEU A 120 -8.22 10.97 -9.67
C LEU A 120 -8.81 11.67 -8.45
N VAL A 121 -8.40 11.27 -7.25
CA VAL A 121 -8.87 11.88 -6.00
C VAL A 121 -8.45 13.35 -5.92
N PHE A 122 -7.18 13.68 -6.17
CA PHE A 122 -6.67 15.05 -6.11
C PHE A 122 -7.22 15.95 -7.22
N ALA A 123 -7.47 15.41 -8.41
CA ALA A 123 -8.09 16.16 -9.49
C ALA A 123 -9.55 16.52 -9.17
N TYR A 124 -10.27 15.67 -8.43
CA TYR A 124 -11.67 15.91 -8.08
C TYR A 124 -11.84 16.75 -6.80
N TYR A 125 -11.14 16.39 -5.72
CA TYR A 125 -11.28 17.06 -4.42
C TYR A 125 -10.36 18.27 -4.27
N GLY A 126 -9.30 18.35 -5.06
CA GLY A 126 -8.18 19.23 -4.79
C GLY A 126 -7.09 18.54 -3.96
N ILE A 127 -5.97 19.21 -3.81
CA ILE A 127 -4.85 18.72 -2.99
C ILE A 127 -5.07 19.20 -1.55
N PRO A 128 -4.93 18.31 -0.55
CA PRO A 128 -4.89 18.74 0.85
C PRO A 128 -3.66 19.62 1.05
N THR A 129 -3.90 20.91 1.19
CA THR A 129 -2.85 21.91 1.44
C THR A 129 -3.11 22.50 2.82
N ALA A 130 -2.05 22.77 3.58
CA ALA A 130 -2.20 23.61 4.76
C ALA A 130 -2.85 24.92 4.30
N ALA A 131 -3.90 25.36 5.01
CA ALA A 131 -4.53 26.64 4.75
C ALA A 131 -3.43 27.70 4.68
N ASN A 132 -3.40 28.47 3.58
CA ASN A 132 -2.40 29.53 3.39
C ASN A 132 -2.23 30.31 4.70
N GLY A 133 -1.06 30.14 5.33
CA GLY A 133 -0.75 30.69 6.64
C GLY A 133 -0.35 29.64 7.68
N ASN A 134 -0.59 30.02 8.93
CA ASN A 134 -0.11 29.41 10.16
C ASN A 134 -1.27 28.99 11.09
N ALA A 135 -2.43 28.67 10.49
CA ALA A 135 -3.66 28.35 11.20
C ALA A 135 -3.67 26.90 11.72
N ILE A 136 -4.02 26.73 12.98
CA ILE A 136 -4.15 25.44 13.66
C ILE A 136 -5.52 24.84 13.31
N GLY A 137 -5.51 23.65 12.71
CA GLY A 137 -6.73 22.92 12.33
C GLY A 137 -7.26 22.03 13.44
N SER A 138 -6.36 21.28 14.07
CA SER A 138 -6.71 20.38 15.17
C SER A 138 -5.59 20.33 16.22
N ILE A 139 -5.98 19.91 17.41
CA ILE A 139 -5.12 19.81 18.58
C ILE A 139 -5.25 18.41 19.14
N VAL A 140 -4.12 17.79 19.44
CA VAL A 140 -4.05 16.45 20.02
C VAL A 140 -4.29 16.57 21.53
N GLU A 141 -5.35 15.93 22.01
CA GLU A 141 -5.66 15.90 23.44
C GLU A 141 -4.51 15.32 24.27
N GLY A 142 -4.30 15.85 25.47
CA GLY A 142 -3.25 15.43 26.39
C GLY A 142 -1.84 15.96 26.08
N LYS A 143 -1.62 16.58 24.92
CA LYS A 143 -0.33 17.19 24.53
C LYS A 143 -0.18 18.63 25.02
N SER A 144 1.06 19.13 24.94
CA SER A 144 1.47 20.43 25.49
C SER A 144 0.64 21.61 24.96
N ALA A 145 0.23 21.60 23.68
CA ALA A 145 -0.64 22.65 23.12
C ALA A 145 -2.05 22.66 23.74
N ALA A 146 -2.64 21.48 23.98
CA ALA A 146 -3.95 21.37 24.63
C ALA A 146 -3.89 21.86 26.09
N GLN A 147 -2.84 21.48 26.82
CA GLN A 147 -2.63 21.92 28.20
C GLN A 147 -2.42 23.43 28.31
N ALA A 148 -1.85 24.04 27.25
CA ALA A 148 -1.60 25.46 27.18
C ALA A 148 -2.81 26.29 26.71
N GLY A 149 -3.98 25.65 26.53
CA GLY A 149 -5.24 26.34 26.21
C GLY A 149 -5.36 26.83 24.76
N ILE A 150 -4.48 26.36 23.86
CA ILE A 150 -4.54 26.66 22.44
C ILE A 150 -5.83 26.04 21.88
N GLN A 151 -6.51 26.74 20.98
CA GLN A 151 -7.74 26.26 20.35
C GLN A 151 -7.58 26.12 18.83
N ALA A 152 -8.35 25.19 18.25
CA ALA A 152 -8.47 25.08 16.81
C ALA A 152 -8.98 26.40 16.21
N GLY A 153 -8.40 26.82 15.08
CA GLY A 153 -8.63 28.10 14.43
C GLY A 153 -7.67 29.21 14.85
N ALA A 154 -6.83 29.01 15.88
CA ALA A 154 -5.79 29.97 16.25
C ALA A 154 -4.68 30.03 15.18
N LYS A 155 -4.04 31.20 15.02
CA LYS A 155 -2.94 31.41 14.06
C LYS A 155 -1.61 31.65 14.76
N ILE A 156 -0.55 30.97 14.34
CA ILE A 156 0.79 31.06 14.95
C ILE A 156 1.61 32.15 14.28
N LEU A 157 1.55 33.37 14.79
CA LEU A 157 2.25 34.52 14.20
C LEU A 157 3.77 34.43 14.34
N ALA A 158 4.27 33.93 15.47
CA ALA A 158 5.70 33.80 15.72
C ALA A 158 6.03 32.69 16.73
N ILE A 159 7.25 32.15 16.64
CA ILE A 159 7.82 31.20 17.59
C ILE A 159 9.15 31.76 18.10
N ASP A 160 9.27 31.96 19.41
CA ASP A 160 10.40 32.60 20.07
C ASP A 160 10.79 33.97 19.45
N GLY A 161 9.77 34.73 19.04
CA GLY A 161 9.93 36.04 18.41
C GLY A 161 10.30 36.01 16.92
N ILE A 162 10.50 34.83 16.32
CA ILE A 162 10.72 34.68 14.88
C ILE A 162 9.37 34.49 14.19
N ALA A 163 9.07 35.35 13.21
CA ALA A 163 7.82 35.28 12.46
C ALA A 163 7.73 33.97 11.68
N THR A 164 6.56 33.32 11.74
CA THR A 164 6.29 32.04 11.06
C THR A 164 5.06 32.21 10.17
N PRO A 165 5.22 32.82 8.98
CA PRO A 165 4.10 33.06 8.06
C PRO A 165 3.57 31.77 7.43
N GLU A 166 4.43 30.76 7.24
CA GLU A 166 4.05 29.47 6.67
C GLU A 166 4.02 28.37 7.74
N TRP A 167 3.21 27.34 7.50
CA TRP A 167 3.12 26.20 8.41
C TRP A 167 4.44 25.44 8.54
N ASP A 168 5.19 25.30 7.44
CA ASP A 168 6.49 24.61 7.44
C ASP A 168 7.53 25.33 8.32
N ASP A 169 7.47 26.66 8.41
CA ASP A 169 8.31 27.43 9.34
C ASP A 169 7.97 27.09 10.80
N CYS A 170 6.68 26.95 11.12
CA CYS A 170 6.22 26.53 12.43
C CYS A 170 6.75 25.13 12.77
N VAL A 171 6.62 24.19 11.83
CA VAL A 171 7.08 22.81 11.97
C VAL A 171 8.59 22.76 12.22
N ASN A 172 9.38 23.44 11.40
CA ASN A 172 10.85 23.46 11.50
C ASN A 172 11.33 24.07 12.83
N ALA A 173 10.69 25.17 13.27
CA ALA A 173 11.02 25.83 14.53
C ALA A 173 10.72 24.97 15.76
N ILE A 174 9.67 24.15 15.72
CA ILE A 174 9.29 23.25 16.82
C ILE A 174 10.11 21.95 16.78
N HIS A 175 10.25 21.33 15.61
CA HIS A 175 10.96 20.06 15.44
C HIS A 175 12.43 20.14 15.87
N SER A 176 13.06 21.31 15.69
CA SER A 176 14.46 21.56 16.06
C SER A 176 14.70 21.70 17.57
N LYS A 177 13.66 21.73 18.41
CA LYS A 177 13.76 22.07 19.84
C LYS A 177 13.19 20.99 20.79
N PRO A 178 13.56 19.71 20.69
CA PRO A 178 12.98 18.65 21.54
C PRO A 178 13.24 18.90 23.04
N ASN A 179 12.21 18.71 23.87
CA ASN A 179 12.23 18.92 25.32
C ASN A 179 12.58 20.35 25.78
N GLN A 180 12.50 21.35 24.89
CA GLN A 180 12.76 22.75 25.23
C GLN A 180 11.47 23.53 25.42
N LYS A 181 11.57 24.66 26.12
CA LYS A 181 10.49 25.64 26.20
C LYS A 181 10.48 26.47 24.93
N VAL A 182 9.30 26.64 24.35
CA VAL A 182 9.05 27.49 23.19
C VAL A 182 7.92 28.45 23.53
N THR A 183 8.06 29.69 23.08
CA THR A 183 7.07 30.75 23.25
C THR A 183 6.37 30.98 21.93
N LEU A 184 5.09 30.65 21.86
CA LEU A 184 4.23 30.86 20.70
C LEU A 184 3.48 32.18 20.85
N THR A 185 3.57 33.03 19.84
CA THR A 185 2.69 34.20 19.68
C THR A 185 1.53 33.80 18.77
N LEU A 186 0.33 33.77 19.34
CA LEU A 186 -0.88 33.29 18.71
C LEU A 186 -1.88 34.42 18.49
N GLU A 187 -2.68 34.34 17.43
CA GLU A 187 -3.93 35.10 17.29
C GLU A 187 -5.10 34.15 17.51
N GLN A 188 -5.83 34.32 18.61
CA GLN A 188 -6.98 33.50 18.97
C GLN A 188 -8.17 34.41 19.31
N ALA A 189 -9.33 34.16 18.70
CA ALA A 189 -10.53 35.00 18.84
C ALA A 189 -10.31 36.51 18.59
N GLY A 190 -9.39 36.87 17.69
CA GLY A 190 -9.06 38.26 17.34
C GLY A 190 -8.18 38.99 18.37
N LYS A 191 -7.62 38.27 19.35
CA LYS A 191 -6.63 38.81 20.30
C LYS A 191 -5.30 38.12 20.11
N GLN A 192 -4.23 38.90 20.24
CA GLN A 192 -2.87 38.40 20.22
C GLN A 192 -2.48 37.96 21.63
N GLU A 193 -2.14 36.69 21.79
CA GLU A 193 -1.74 36.10 23.06
C GLU A 193 -0.37 35.42 22.92
N THR A 194 0.38 35.38 24.01
CA THR A 194 1.69 34.72 24.03
C THR A 194 1.63 33.57 25.02
N VAL A 195 1.87 32.36 24.53
CA VAL A 195 1.75 31.11 25.27
C VAL A 195 3.11 30.44 25.28
N THR A 196 3.63 30.14 26.48
CA THR A 196 4.87 29.38 26.62
C THR A 196 4.54 27.94 26.99
N LEU A 197 5.05 27.01 26.20
CA LEU A 197 4.85 25.58 26.42
C LEU A 197 6.18 24.83 26.26
N GLN A 198 6.24 23.62 26.78
CA GLN A 198 7.39 22.75 26.61
C GLN A 198 7.09 21.76 25.49
N THR A 199 7.96 21.69 24.49
CA THR A 199 7.87 20.64 23.46
C THR A 199 8.15 19.28 24.09
N GLU A 200 7.50 18.24 23.60
CA GLU A 200 7.80 16.86 23.94
C GLU A 200 8.66 16.25 22.82
N LYS A 201 9.69 15.50 23.17
CA LYS A 201 10.44 14.73 22.18
C LYS A 201 9.59 13.55 21.70
N ASP A 202 9.38 13.47 20.39
CA ASP A 202 8.82 12.29 19.76
C ASP A 202 9.81 11.13 19.81
N GLU A 203 9.37 9.99 20.32
CA GLU A 203 10.24 8.83 20.49
C GLU A 203 10.60 8.16 19.14
N GLN A 204 9.77 8.33 18.11
CA GLN A 204 9.97 7.70 16.81
C GLN A 204 10.93 8.48 15.91
N THR A 205 10.78 9.81 15.87
CA THR A 205 11.52 10.71 14.99
C THR A 205 12.62 11.48 15.71
N GLY A 206 12.51 11.64 17.03
CA GLY A 206 13.41 12.45 17.85
C GLY A 206 13.16 13.96 17.78
N PHE A 207 12.15 14.39 17.02
CA PHE A 207 11.79 15.80 16.87
C PHE A 207 11.00 16.33 18.07
N GLY A 208 11.07 17.64 18.31
CA GLY A 208 10.15 18.31 19.23
C GLY A 208 8.73 18.34 18.66
N MET A 209 7.73 18.08 19.49
CA MET A 209 6.31 18.12 19.12
C MET A 209 5.49 18.82 20.21
N VAL A 210 4.40 19.47 19.79
CA VAL A 210 3.50 20.20 20.69
C VAL A 210 2.04 19.75 20.55
N GLY A 211 1.74 18.86 19.60
CA GLY A 211 0.39 18.30 19.41
C GLY A 211 -0.58 19.20 18.64
N ILE A 212 -0.11 19.89 17.61
CA ILE A 212 -0.94 20.71 16.70
C ILE A 212 -0.84 20.19 15.27
N ALA A 213 -1.90 20.33 14.49
CA ALA A 213 -1.92 20.01 13.08
C ALA A 213 -2.47 21.19 12.26
N PRO A 214 -2.04 21.36 11.00
CA PRO A 214 -2.48 22.47 10.17
C PRO A 214 -3.98 22.36 9.90
N GLN A 215 -4.63 23.50 9.71
CA GLN A 215 -5.92 23.51 9.06
C GLN A 215 -5.73 23.05 7.62
N VAL A 216 -6.35 21.93 7.24
CA VAL A 216 -6.27 21.43 5.87
C VAL A 216 -7.40 22.04 5.06
N ILE A 217 -7.05 22.74 3.97
CA ILE A 217 -7.99 23.12 2.93
C ILE A 217 -7.69 22.33 1.67
N TYR A 218 -8.73 22.03 0.90
CA TYR A 218 -8.56 21.39 -0.38
C TYR A 218 -8.54 22.45 -1.47
N GLU A 219 -7.36 22.70 -2.02
CA GLU A 219 -7.21 23.66 -3.12
C GLU A 219 -7.36 22.95 -4.46
N LYS A 220 -8.22 23.50 -5.32
CA LYS A 220 -8.36 23.03 -6.69
C LYS A 220 -7.05 23.27 -7.43
N THR A 221 -6.51 22.22 -8.01
CA THR A 221 -5.20 22.25 -8.65
C THR A 221 -5.29 21.91 -10.14
N SER A 222 -4.19 22.09 -10.87
CA SER A 222 -4.07 21.64 -12.26
C SER A 222 -3.91 20.11 -12.33
N LEU A 223 -4.30 19.50 -13.46
CA LEU A 223 -4.09 18.06 -13.67
C LEU A 223 -2.61 17.65 -13.55
N VAL A 224 -1.69 18.53 -13.97
CA VAL A 224 -0.25 18.29 -13.88
C VAL A 224 0.21 18.21 -12.43
N ASP A 225 -0.31 19.09 -11.59
CA ASP A 225 0.03 19.09 -10.17
C ASP A 225 -0.64 17.91 -9.47
N SER A 226 -1.88 17.54 -9.81
CA SER A 226 -2.48 16.27 -9.34
C SER A 226 -1.60 15.06 -9.65
N VAL A 227 -0.99 14.99 -10.84
CA VAL A 227 -0.04 13.93 -11.22
C VAL A 227 1.22 13.95 -10.34
N LYS A 228 1.84 15.11 -10.15
CA LYS A 228 3.01 15.25 -9.26
C LYS A 228 2.69 14.81 -7.83
N TYR A 229 1.55 15.24 -7.30
CA TYR A 229 1.13 14.88 -5.95
C TYR A 229 0.72 13.41 -5.83
N GLY A 230 0.06 12.82 -6.82
CA GLY A 230 -0.23 11.39 -6.84
C GLY A 230 1.04 10.54 -6.82
N TRP A 231 2.07 10.97 -7.57
CA TRP A 231 3.40 10.37 -7.51
C TRP A 231 4.05 10.54 -6.13
N GLN A 232 4.10 11.77 -5.61
CA GLN A 232 4.70 12.09 -4.32
C GLN A 232 4.04 11.30 -3.17
N GLN A 233 2.71 11.27 -3.14
CA GLN A 233 1.92 10.51 -2.18
C GLN A 233 2.26 9.02 -2.22
N THR A 234 2.42 8.46 -3.42
CA THR A 234 2.82 7.05 -3.59
C THR A 234 4.22 6.79 -3.02
N VAL A 235 5.16 7.69 -3.29
CA VAL A 235 6.54 7.61 -2.77
C VAL A 235 6.56 7.72 -1.24
N ASP A 236 5.82 8.68 -0.67
CA ASP A 236 5.82 8.91 0.77
C ASP A 236 5.13 7.79 1.53
N LEU A 237 4.01 7.26 1.01
CA LEU A 237 3.40 6.05 1.55
C LEU A 237 4.35 4.85 1.48
N THR A 238 5.08 4.69 0.38
CA THR A 238 6.07 3.61 0.24
C THR A 238 7.15 3.74 1.29
N LYS A 239 7.74 4.94 1.47
CA LYS A 239 8.75 5.21 2.51
C LYS A 239 8.19 4.92 3.90
N LEU A 240 6.98 5.38 4.19
CA LEU A 240 6.33 5.17 5.48
C LEU A 240 6.20 3.68 5.78
N ILE A 241 5.68 2.89 4.84
CA ILE A 241 5.54 1.43 5.01
C ILE A 241 6.91 0.78 5.26
N VAL A 242 7.94 1.14 4.48
CA VAL A 242 9.30 0.58 4.66
C VAL A 242 9.88 0.95 6.03
N VAL A 243 9.73 2.19 6.47
CA VAL A 243 10.21 2.66 7.79
C VAL A 243 9.46 1.92 8.90
N SER A 244 8.13 1.84 8.83
CA SER A 244 7.32 1.12 9.82
C SER A 244 7.70 -0.36 9.91
N LEU A 245 7.89 -1.04 8.77
CA LEU A 245 8.36 -2.43 8.75
C LEU A 245 9.75 -2.58 9.37
N THR A 246 10.66 -1.65 9.08
CA THR A 246 12.01 -1.65 9.65
C THR A 246 11.96 -1.45 11.17
N GLN A 247 11.12 -0.54 11.66
CA GLN A 247 10.90 -0.32 13.10
C GLN A 247 10.29 -1.54 13.79
N MET A 248 9.35 -2.22 13.15
CA MET A 248 8.77 -3.47 13.65
C MET A 248 9.83 -4.58 13.75
N ILE A 249 10.65 -4.79 12.72
CA ILE A 249 11.70 -5.83 12.70
C ILE A 249 12.81 -5.51 13.71
N THR A 250 13.12 -4.23 13.92
CA THR A 250 14.13 -3.80 14.91
C THR A 250 13.61 -3.71 16.34
N GLY A 251 12.33 -4.01 16.58
CA GLY A 251 11.71 -4.00 17.91
C GLY A 251 11.48 -2.61 18.50
N LYS A 252 11.55 -1.55 17.68
CA LYS A 252 11.28 -0.16 18.11
C LYS A 252 9.78 0.14 18.24
N THR A 253 8.92 -0.72 17.70
CA THR A 253 7.45 -0.57 17.74
C THR A 253 6.81 -1.94 17.80
N SER A 254 5.66 -2.05 18.48
CA SER A 254 4.86 -3.28 18.52
C SER A 254 4.37 -3.66 17.13
N ALA A 255 4.48 -4.94 16.79
CA ALA A 255 3.96 -5.48 15.53
C ALA A 255 2.44 -5.67 15.64
N GLU A 256 1.68 -4.59 15.45
CA GLU A 256 0.23 -4.67 15.28
C GLU A 256 -0.11 -4.84 13.80
N LEU A 257 -0.07 -6.09 13.34
CA LEU A 257 -0.55 -6.44 12.01
C LEU A 257 -2.07 -6.58 12.03
N GLY A 258 -2.77 -5.70 11.31
CA GLY A 258 -4.20 -5.88 11.03
C GLY A 258 -4.41 -7.03 10.05
N GLY A 259 -5.31 -7.95 10.36
CA GLY A 259 -5.61 -9.08 9.49
C GLY A 259 -6.62 -8.76 8.38
N PRO A 260 -7.03 -9.78 7.60
CA PRO A 260 -8.02 -9.63 6.55
C PRO A 260 -9.35 -9.03 7.02
N VAL A 261 -9.74 -9.31 8.28
CA VAL A 261 -11.01 -8.82 8.85
C VAL A 261 -10.88 -7.33 9.19
N ALA A 262 -9.77 -6.91 9.80
CA ALA A 262 -9.50 -5.49 10.05
C ALA A 262 -9.46 -4.69 8.74
N ILE A 263 -8.79 -5.21 7.70
CA ILE A 263 -8.75 -4.56 6.38
C ILE A 263 -10.15 -4.42 5.78
N ALA A 264 -10.98 -5.48 5.85
CA ALA A 264 -12.36 -5.42 5.38
C ALA A 264 -13.21 -4.38 6.12
N GLN A 265 -12.93 -4.12 7.39
CA GLN A 265 -13.58 -3.08 8.18
C GLN A 265 -13.17 -1.69 7.74
N VAL A 266 -11.86 -1.45 7.58
CA VAL A 266 -11.33 -0.17 7.07
C VAL A 266 -11.91 0.14 5.68
N ILE A 267 -12.01 -0.86 4.79
CA ILE A 267 -12.66 -0.69 3.48
C ILE A 267 -14.15 -0.35 3.65
N GLY A 268 -14.86 -1.07 4.53
CA GLY A 268 -16.27 -0.83 4.79
C GLY A 268 -16.55 0.55 5.40
N GLU A 269 -15.68 1.04 6.25
CA GLU A 269 -15.74 2.39 6.81
C GLU A 269 -15.44 3.45 5.75
N GLY A 270 -14.38 3.25 4.97
CA GLY A 270 -14.04 4.09 3.83
C GLY A 270 -15.19 4.26 2.84
N ALA A 271 -15.89 3.17 2.53
CA ALA A 271 -17.07 3.19 1.67
C ALA A 271 -18.22 4.02 2.25
N LYS A 272 -18.40 4.03 3.59
CA LYS A 272 -19.41 4.87 4.25
C LYS A 272 -19.02 6.35 4.24
N GLN A 273 -17.73 6.65 4.32
CA GLN A 273 -17.22 8.02 4.23
C GLN A 273 -17.26 8.58 2.80
N GLY A 274 -17.63 7.78 1.81
CA GLY A 274 -17.86 8.20 0.42
C GLY A 274 -16.90 7.57 -0.57
N PHE A 275 -17.27 7.64 -1.86
CA PHE A 275 -16.53 6.96 -2.92
C PHE A 275 -15.08 7.42 -3.04
N ALA A 276 -14.80 8.70 -2.78
CA ALA A 276 -13.46 9.25 -2.81
C ALA A 276 -12.53 8.70 -1.74
N ASN A 277 -13.03 8.55 -0.52
CA ASN A 277 -12.30 7.95 0.58
C ASN A 277 -12.03 6.47 0.26
N LEU A 278 -13.01 5.78 -0.33
CA LEU A 278 -12.81 4.43 -0.86
C LEU A 278 -11.69 4.36 -1.91
N LEU A 279 -11.65 5.29 -2.88
CA LEU A 279 -10.56 5.34 -3.88
C LEU A 279 -9.21 5.65 -3.26
N SER A 280 -9.14 6.61 -2.32
CA SER A 280 -7.90 6.95 -1.61
C SER A 280 -7.36 5.76 -0.81
N LEU A 281 -8.24 5.07 -0.07
CA LEU A 281 -7.90 3.83 0.63
C LEU A 281 -7.48 2.72 -0.34
N THR A 282 -8.15 2.59 -1.48
CA THR A 282 -7.75 1.63 -2.52
C THR A 282 -6.36 1.94 -3.05
N GLY A 283 -6.02 3.21 -3.27
CA GLY A 283 -4.68 3.64 -3.65
C GLY A 283 -3.63 3.26 -2.61
N MET A 284 -3.91 3.53 -1.33
CA MET A 284 -3.04 3.14 -0.21
C MET A 284 -2.82 1.62 -0.13
N LEU A 285 -3.91 0.84 -0.20
CA LEU A 285 -3.84 -0.63 -0.20
C LEU A 285 -3.10 -1.16 -1.44
N SER A 286 -3.22 -0.48 -2.58
CA SER A 286 -2.47 -0.81 -3.80
C SER A 286 -0.96 -0.65 -3.61
N VAL A 287 -0.50 0.46 -2.98
CA VAL A 287 0.91 0.63 -2.63
C VAL A 287 1.39 -0.48 -1.70
N GLN A 288 0.61 -0.80 -0.67
CA GLN A 288 0.94 -1.89 0.26
C GLN A 288 1.05 -3.23 -0.45
N LEU A 289 0.07 -3.61 -1.27
CA LEU A 289 0.08 -4.87 -2.01
C LEU A 289 1.26 -4.94 -2.99
N GLY A 290 1.50 -3.87 -3.75
CA GLY A 290 2.64 -3.79 -4.66
C GLY A 290 3.98 -3.93 -3.95
N LEU A 291 4.16 -3.23 -2.82
CA LEU A 291 5.40 -3.30 -2.04
C LEU A 291 5.61 -4.68 -1.40
N LEU A 292 4.58 -5.24 -0.77
CA LEU A 292 4.67 -6.55 -0.12
C LEU A 292 4.97 -7.66 -1.13
N ASN A 293 4.39 -7.60 -2.33
CA ASN A 293 4.67 -8.56 -3.40
C ASN A 293 6.10 -8.47 -3.94
N LEU A 294 6.82 -7.36 -3.73
CA LEU A 294 8.25 -7.26 -4.07
C LEU A 294 9.18 -7.83 -3.00
N PHE A 295 8.69 -8.07 -1.78
CA PHE A 295 9.52 -8.67 -0.74
C PHE A 295 9.84 -10.13 -1.04
N PRO A 296 11.02 -10.62 -0.60
CA PRO A 296 11.46 -12.00 -0.83
C PRO A 296 10.77 -12.98 0.13
N ILE A 297 9.45 -12.89 0.23
CA ILE A 297 8.62 -13.77 1.05
C ILE A 297 8.19 -14.95 0.18
N PRO A 298 8.48 -16.19 0.57
CA PRO A 298 8.01 -17.38 -0.13
C PRO A 298 6.50 -17.34 -0.38
N ALA A 299 6.07 -17.77 -1.57
CA ALA A 299 4.73 -17.64 -2.16
C ALA A 299 4.36 -16.27 -2.78
N LEU A 300 5.16 -15.22 -2.58
CA LEU A 300 5.01 -13.94 -3.29
C LEU A 300 6.01 -13.81 -4.46
N ASP A 301 5.72 -12.89 -5.37
CA ASP A 301 6.53 -12.62 -6.58
C ASP A 301 7.99 -12.27 -6.28
N GLY A 302 8.24 -11.51 -5.21
CA GLY A 302 9.58 -11.06 -4.83
C GLY A 302 10.53 -12.22 -4.55
N SER A 303 10.02 -13.35 -4.02
CA SER A 303 10.87 -14.55 -3.85
C SER A 303 11.24 -15.19 -5.20
N ARG A 304 10.33 -15.21 -6.19
CA ARG A 304 10.64 -15.62 -7.57
C ARG A 304 11.66 -14.69 -8.23
N LEU A 305 11.55 -13.38 -8.00
CA LEU A 305 12.55 -12.41 -8.46
C LEU A 305 13.94 -12.71 -7.89
N VAL A 306 14.04 -13.04 -6.60
CA VAL A 306 15.31 -13.44 -5.98
C VAL A 306 15.86 -14.72 -6.60
N PHE A 307 15.02 -15.73 -6.85
CA PHE A 307 15.47 -16.96 -7.51
C PHE A 307 15.99 -16.71 -8.93
N LEU A 308 15.30 -15.87 -9.70
CA LEU A 308 15.75 -15.46 -11.04
C LEU A 308 17.04 -14.64 -11.01
N LEU A 309 17.21 -13.76 -10.01
CA LEU A 309 18.46 -13.03 -9.79
C LEU A 309 19.62 -13.99 -9.53
N ILE A 310 19.42 -14.97 -8.64
CA ILE A 310 20.42 -16.00 -8.33
C ILE A 310 20.73 -16.83 -9.58
N GLU A 311 19.72 -17.21 -10.36
CA GLU A 311 19.90 -17.91 -11.64
C GLU A 311 20.75 -17.07 -12.61
N GLY A 312 20.45 -15.78 -12.76
CA GLY A 312 21.20 -14.86 -13.63
C GLY A 312 22.67 -14.73 -13.23
N LEU A 313 22.96 -14.68 -11.91
CA LEU A 313 24.33 -14.63 -11.39
C LEU A 313 25.08 -15.97 -11.53
N ARG A 314 24.37 -17.10 -11.39
CA ARG A 314 24.96 -18.44 -11.43
C ARG A 314 25.08 -19.01 -12.84
N GLY A 315 24.32 -18.47 -13.79
CA GLY A 315 24.23 -18.96 -15.17
C GLY A 315 23.56 -20.33 -15.32
N LYS A 316 22.94 -20.86 -14.25
CA LYS A 316 22.26 -22.16 -14.25
C LYS A 316 20.94 -22.10 -13.47
N PRO A 317 19.82 -22.63 -14.03
CA PRO A 317 18.51 -22.59 -13.39
C PRO A 317 18.53 -23.30 -12.04
N ILE A 318 17.69 -22.82 -11.12
CA ILE A 318 17.41 -23.52 -9.86
C ILE A 318 16.51 -24.71 -10.18
N ASN A 319 16.66 -25.80 -9.42
CA ASN A 319 15.79 -26.97 -9.60
C ASN A 319 14.32 -26.54 -9.32
N PRO A 320 13.41 -26.65 -10.29
CA PRO A 320 12.01 -26.23 -10.14
C PRO A 320 11.29 -26.90 -8.97
N GLU A 321 11.62 -28.16 -8.66
CA GLU A 321 11.01 -28.89 -7.53
C GLU A 321 11.37 -28.24 -6.19
N ARG A 322 12.61 -27.76 -6.05
CA ARG A 322 13.06 -27.08 -4.82
C ARG A 322 12.43 -25.71 -4.68
N GLU A 323 12.33 -24.97 -5.78
CA GLU A 323 11.64 -23.68 -5.80
C GLU A 323 10.17 -23.85 -5.41
N ASN A 324 9.45 -24.77 -6.05
CA ASN A 324 8.06 -25.08 -5.75
C ASN A 324 7.86 -25.52 -4.30
N PHE A 325 8.78 -26.32 -3.75
CA PHE A 325 8.72 -26.73 -2.35
C PHE A 325 8.91 -25.56 -1.37
N ILE A 326 9.84 -24.64 -1.64
CA ILE A 326 10.03 -23.43 -0.82
C ILE A 326 8.77 -22.55 -0.88
N HIS A 327 8.21 -22.36 -2.07
CA HIS A 327 6.95 -21.62 -2.24
C HIS A 327 5.79 -22.28 -1.49
N PHE A 328 5.69 -23.60 -1.52
CA PHE A 328 4.67 -24.35 -0.79
C PHE A 328 4.79 -24.15 0.73
N ILE A 329 6.00 -24.29 1.30
CA ILE A 329 6.24 -24.00 2.73
C ILE A 329 5.85 -22.56 3.04
N GLY A 330 6.25 -21.62 2.19
CA GLY A 330 5.86 -20.21 2.26
C GLY A 330 4.36 -20.00 2.37
N PHE A 331 3.63 -20.63 1.45
CA PHE A 331 2.18 -20.55 1.39
C PHE A 331 1.54 -21.10 2.67
N VAL A 332 2.01 -22.24 3.17
CA VAL A 332 1.53 -22.84 4.43
C VAL A 332 1.77 -21.90 5.62
N LEU A 333 2.96 -21.31 5.73
CA LEU A 333 3.30 -20.37 6.80
C LEU A 333 2.48 -19.09 6.73
N LEU A 334 2.32 -18.51 5.53
CA LEU A 334 1.49 -17.32 5.31
C LEU A 334 0.02 -17.60 5.64
N PHE A 335 -0.49 -18.77 5.26
CA PHE A 335 -1.87 -19.16 5.56
C PHE A 335 -2.08 -19.37 7.07
N ALA A 336 -1.12 -20.00 7.75
CA ALA A 336 -1.15 -20.14 9.21
C ALA A 336 -1.11 -18.77 9.92
N LEU A 337 -0.26 -17.85 9.46
CA LEU A 337 -0.20 -16.47 9.96
C LEU A 337 -1.53 -15.76 9.72
N MET A 338 -2.11 -15.88 8.53
CA MET A 338 -3.40 -15.27 8.19
C MET A 338 -4.50 -15.77 9.12
N ILE A 339 -4.57 -17.07 9.43
CA ILE A 339 -5.52 -17.63 10.41
C ILE A 339 -5.27 -17.04 11.80
N ALA A 340 -4.02 -16.99 12.26
CA ALA A 340 -3.67 -16.48 13.58
C ALA A 340 -4.07 -15.00 13.76
N VAL A 341 -3.75 -14.15 12.78
CA VAL A 341 -4.12 -12.73 12.81
C VAL A 341 -5.63 -12.54 12.66
N THR A 342 -6.28 -13.34 11.80
CA THR A 342 -7.75 -13.31 11.67
C THR A 342 -8.44 -13.68 12.98
N TYR A 343 -7.91 -14.66 13.72
CA TYR A 343 -8.41 -15.03 15.04
C TYR A 343 -8.27 -13.87 16.03
N GLN A 344 -7.13 -13.19 16.04
CA GLN A 344 -6.92 -11.99 16.87
C GLN A 344 -7.89 -10.85 16.50
N ASP A 345 -8.10 -10.59 15.20
CA ASP A 345 -9.08 -9.60 14.73
C ASP A 345 -10.49 -9.93 15.23
N ILE A 346 -10.91 -11.19 15.10
CA ILE A 346 -12.23 -11.64 15.56
C ILE A 346 -12.38 -11.45 17.08
N LEU A 347 -11.37 -11.85 17.86
CA LEU A 347 -11.38 -11.65 19.31
C LEU A 347 -11.53 -10.17 19.68
N LYS A 348 -10.77 -9.27 19.02
CA LYS A 348 -10.88 -7.82 19.25
C LYS A 348 -12.31 -7.30 19.01
N LEU A 349 -13.03 -7.87 18.05
CA LEU A 349 -14.41 -7.47 17.74
C LEU A 349 -15.46 -7.93 18.76
N PHE A 350 -15.22 -9.08 19.39
CA PHE A 350 -16.11 -9.60 20.42
C PHE A 350 -15.78 -9.04 21.81
N VAL A 351 -14.50 -8.81 22.11
CA VAL A 351 -14.04 -8.27 23.41
C VAL A 351 -14.16 -6.75 23.47
N GLY A 352 -13.95 -6.02 22.35
CA GLY A 352 -14.09 -4.57 22.28
C GLY A 352 -15.54 -4.02 22.32
N LYS A 353 -16.53 -4.88 22.59
CA LYS A 353 -17.93 -4.51 22.86
C LYS A 353 -18.30 -4.56 24.35
N GLY A 354 -17.32 -4.76 25.24
CA GLY A 354 -17.49 -4.76 26.70
C GLY A 354 -17.22 -3.40 27.33
#